data_AF-A0A1F9YBD7-F1
#
_entry.id   AF-A0A1F9YBD7-F1
#
_cell.length_a   1.000
_cell.length_b   1.000
_cell.length_c   1.000
_cell.angle_alpha   90.00
_cell.angle_beta   90.00
_cell.angle_gamma   90.00
#
_symmetry.space_group_name_H-M   'P 1'
#
loop_
_entity.id
_entity.type
_entity.pdbx_description
1 polymer ?
#
loop_
_entity_poly.entity_id
_entity_poly.type
_entity_poly.pdbx_seq_one_letter_code
_entity_poly.pdbx_strand_id
1 'polypeptide(L)'
;MEGLRNVFDNKEEFEKLRGLILEALQKFSDYRGGNLTYGEIMFVLECVLDEMRNTSEKQAGKNVKGFGRDVTFTSLFEMTGRMVETLLKKGMISSQEEAFIVHGEE
;
A
#
# COMPACT_ATOMS: atom_id res chain seq x y z
N MET A 1 11.07 -25.45 -9.32
CA MET A 1 10.69 -24.02 -9.19
C MET A 1 11.29 -23.55 -7.89
N GLU A 2 12.39 -22.80 -7.93
CA GLU A 2 12.86 -22.09 -6.74
C GLU A 2 11.78 -21.08 -6.37
N GLY A 3 11.11 -21.28 -5.25
CA GLY A 3 10.12 -20.33 -4.75
C GLY A 3 10.77 -18.96 -4.59
N LEU A 4 10.08 -17.91 -5.00
CA LEU A 4 10.47 -16.52 -4.74
C LEU A 4 10.85 -16.41 -3.26
N ARG A 5 12.14 -16.29 -2.95
CA ARG A 5 12.63 -16.16 -1.57
C ARG A 5 11.99 -14.93 -0.96
N ASN A 6 11.21 -15.13 0.10
CA ASN A 6 10.59 -14.01 0.80
C ASN A 6 11.69 -13.23 1.54
N VAL A 7 11.65 -11.90 1.50
CA VAL A 7 12.54 -11.03 2.29
C VAL A 7 12.45 -11.35 3.78
N PHE A 8 11.29 -11.77 4.26
CA PHE A 8 11.08 -12.16 5.65
C PHE A 8 11.77 -13.48 6.05
N ASP A 9 12.15 -14.32 5.07
CA ASP A 9 12.84 -15.59 5.32
C ASP A 9 14.36 -15.41 5.43
N ASN A 10 14.89 -14.24 5.05
CA ASN A 10 16.31 -13.92 5.14
C ASN A 10 16.54 -12.70 6.04
N LYS A 11 17.11 -12.96 7.22
CA LYS A 11 17.41 -11.94 8.23
C LYS A 11 18.25 -10.78 7.68
N GLU A 12 19.22 -11.06 6.81
CA GLU A 12 20.10 -10.01 6.27
C GLU A 12 19.34 -9.08 5.31
N GLU A 13 18.50 -9.64 4.45
CA GLU A 13 17.65 -8.89 3.53
C GLU A 13 16.56 -8.09 4.27
N PHE A 14 16.00 -8.67 5.34
CA PHE A 14 15.09 -7.96 6.23
C PHE A 14 15.76 -6.76 6.91
N GLU A 15 16.97 -6.92 7.44
CA GLU A 15 17.69 -5.80 8.08
C GLU A 15 18.05 -4.70 7.07
N LYS A 16 18.34 -5.05 5.80
CA LYS A 16 18.53 -4.06 4.73
C LYS A 16 17.27 -3.23 4.48
N LEU A 17 16.11 -3.90 4.35
CA LEU A 17 14.81 -3.22 4.19
C LEU A 17 14.49 -2.34 5.39
N ARG A 18 14.69 -2.86 6.60
CA ARG A 18 14.50 -2.13 7.85
C ARG A 18 15.40 -0.89 7.92
N GLY A 19 16.66 -1.02 7.53
CA GLY A 19 17.61 0.10 7.47
C GLY A 19 17.16 1.20 6.51
N LEU A 20 16.72 0.83 5.29
CA LEU A 20 16.23 1.77 4.29
C LEU A 20 15.05 2.60 4.79
N ILE A 21 14.07 1.94 5.44
CA ILE A 21 12.90 2.60 6.02
C ILE A 21 13.32 3.58 7.12
N LEU A 22 14.18 3.15 8.04
CA LEU A 22 14.64 4.00 9.14
C LEU A 22 15.45 5.20 8.65
N GLU A 23 16.28 5.02 7.62
CA GLU A 23 17.03 6.12 7.01
C GLU A 23 16.11 7.15 6.35
N ALA A 24 15.07 6.69 5.64
CA ALA A 24 14.08 7.58 5.03
C ALA A 24 13.31 8.39 6.09
N LEU A 25 12.91 7.73 7.18
CA LEU A 25 12.27 8.39 8.32
C LEU A 25 13.20 9.42 8.98
N GLN A 26 14.47 9.06 9.18
CA GLN A 26 15.45 9.98 9.77
C GLN A 26 15.66 11.21 8.90
N LYS A 27 15.85 11.03 7.58
CA LYS A 27 16.00 12.15 6.63
C LYS A 27 14.79 13.09 6.65
N PHE A 28 13.58 12.53 6.74
CA PHE A 28 12.36 13.32 6.83
C PHE A 28 12.25 14.06 8.18
N SER A 29 12.62 13.41 9.28
CA SER A 29 12.69 14.03 10.62
C SER A 29 13.69 15.17 10.67
N ASP A 30 14.88 15.00 10.08
CA ASP A 30 15.93 16.01 9.99
C ASP A 30 15.46 17.21 9.17
N TYR A 31 14.78 16.97 8.03
CA TYR A 31 14.20 18.01 7.19
C TYR A 31 13.13 18.82 7.94
N ARG A 32 12.25 18.13 8.68
CA ARG A 32 11.15 18.76 9.42
C ARG A 32 11.62 19.48 10.68
N GLY A 33 12.80 19.13 11.21
CA GLY A 33 13.37 19.74 12.41
C GLY A 33 12.63 19.34 13.69
N GLY A 34 12.22 18.08 13.82
CA GLY A 34 11.55 17.60 15.03
C GLY A 34 11.07 16.16 14.95
N ASN A 35 10.43 15.71 16.04
CA ASN A 35 9.84 14.37 16.12
C ASN A 35 8.73 14.21 15.06
N LEU A 36 8.63 13.00 14.51
CA LEU A 36 7.59 12.64 13.56
C LEU A 36 6.32 12.22 14.29
N THR A 37 5.18 12.68 13.77
CA THR A 37 3.87 12.14 14.16
C THR A 37 3.63 10.82 13.46
N TYR A 38 2.67 10.04 13.96
CA TYR A 38 2.26 8.79 13.31
C TYR A 38 1.87 9.00 11.84
N GLY A 39 1.11 10.06 11.53
CA GLY A 39 0.69 10.35 10.15
C GLY A 39 1.86 10.62 9.21
N GLU A 40 2.91 11.26 9.69
CA GLU A 40 4.11 11.53 8.89
C GLU A 40 4.97 10.29 8.68
N ILE A 41 5.05 9.41 9.68
CA ILE A 41 5.69 8.11 9.53
C ILE A 41 4.96 7.31 8.44
N MET A 42 3.62 7.29 8.46
CA MET A 42 2.82 6.61 7.45
C MET A 42 3.02 7.21 6.05
N PHE A 43 3.09 8.54 5.94
CA PHE A 43 3.38 9.22 4.67
C PHE A 43 4.75 8.84 4.10
N VAL A 44 5.79 8.80 4.93
CA VAL A 44 7.14 8.39 4.48
C VAL A 44 7.15 6.92 4.04
N LEU A 45 6.46 6.04 4.77
CA LEU A 45 6.33 4.62 4.39
C LEU A 45 5.61 4.45 3.05
N GLU A 46 4.54 5.21 2.80
CA GLU A 46 3.83 5.21 1.51
C GLU A 46 4.76 5.63 0.37
N CYS A 47 5.53 6.70 0.56
CA CYS A 47 6.52 7.16 -0.42
C CYS A 47 7.59 6.10 -0.72
N VAL A 48 8.09 5.40 0.31
CA VAL A 48 9.06 4.31 0.13
C VAL A 48 8.45 3.14 -0.64
N LEU A 49 7.21 2.76 -0.33
CA LEU A 49 6.48 1.69 -1.03
C LEU A 49 6.23 2.04 -2.50
N ASP A 50 5.84 3.29 -2.78
CA ASP A 50 5.63 3.78 -4.14
C ASP A 50 6.92 3.78 -4.96
N GLU A 51 8.06 4.17 -4.37
CA GLU A 51 9.35 4.13 -5.07
C GLU A 51 9.81 2.68 -5.34
N MET A 52 9.62 1.78 -4.37
CA MET A 52 9.89 0.35 -4.54
C MET A 52 9.02 -0.27 -5.64
N ARG A 53 7.73 0.08 -5.66
CA ARG A 53 6.78 -0.33 -6.69
C ARG A 53 7.20 0.19 -8.06
N ASN A 54 7.45 1.49 -8.19
CA ASN A 54 7.89 2.11 -9.44
C ASN A 54 9.20 1.49 -9.96
N THR A 55 10.14 1.18 -9.07
CA THR A 55 11.40 0.52 -9.42
C THR A 55 11.15 -0.92 -9.89
N SER A 56 10.28 -1.66 -9.21
CA SER A 56 9.88 -3.01 -9.59
C SER A 56 9.18 -3.03 -10.96
N GLU A 57 8.24 -2.11 -11.21
CA GLU A 57 7.53 -1.97 -12.49
C GLU A 57 8.49 -1.59 -13.64
N LYS A 58 9.42 -0.66 -13.41
CA LYS A 58 10.48 -0.31 -14.38
C LYS A 58 11.40 -1.49 -14.69
N GLN A 59 11.67 -2.37 -13.72
CA GLN A 59 12.45 -3.59 -13.92
C GLN A 59 11.63 -4.70 -14.60
N ALA A 60 10.33 -4.83 -14.28
CA ALA A 60 9.41 -5.79 -14.90
C ALA A 60 9.10 -5.46 -16.37
N GLY A 61 9.02 -4.17 -16.71
CA GLY A 61 8.87 -3.69 -18.09
C GLY A 61 10.03 -4.09 -19.01
N LYS A 62 11.17 -4.51 -18.46
CA LYS A 62 12.28 -5.07 -19.25
C LYS A 62 12.13 -6.55 -19.57
N ASN A 63 11.23 -7.31 -18.92
CA ASN A 63 11.24 -8.78 -19.05
C ASN A 63 9.90 -9.55 -18.99
N VAL A 64 8.70 -8.94 -18.90
CA VAL A 64 7.46 -9.76 -18.87
C VAL A 64 6.33 -9.17 -19.72
N LYS A 65 5.69 -10.02 -20.53
CA LYS A 65 4.42 -9.74 -21.24
C LYS A 65 3.35 -9.37 -20.20
N GLY A 66 3.05 -8.08 -20.08
CA GLY A 66 2.24 -7.53 -19.00
C GLY A 66 0.78 -7.96 -19.03
N PHE A 67 0.20 -8.12 -17.83
CA PHE A 67 -1.23 -7.91 -17.63
C PHE A 67 -1.48 -6.40 -17.71
N GLY A 68 -2.41 -5.99 -18.56
CA GLY A 68 -2.70 -4.58 -18.82
C GLY A 68 -3.28 -3.90 -17.59
N ARG A 69 -2.54 -2.90 -17.08
CA ARG A 69 -2.84 -2.03 -15.92
C ARG A 69 -2.89 -2.75 -14.57
N ASP A 70 -1.88 -2.49 -13.75
CA ASP A 70 -1.85 -2.91 -12.37
C ASP A 70 -2.92 -2.17 -11.56
N VAL A 71 -3.87 -2.94 -11.04
CA VAL A 71 -4.94 -2.46 -10.17
C VAL A 71 -4.31 -1.87 -8.90
N THR A 72 -4.49 -0.57 -8.67
CA THR A 72 -3.99 0.12 -7.47
C THR A 72 -4.91 -0.13 -6.27
N PHE A 73 -4.41 0.06 -5.04
CA PHE A 73 -5.26 0.03 -3.85
C PHE A 73 -6.44 1.00 -3.98
N THR A 74 -6.20 2.21 -4.51
CA THR A 74 -7.24 3.18 -4.86
C THR A 74 -8.27 2.61 -5.83
N SER A 75 -7.82 1.89 -6.87
CA SER A 75 -8.72 1.25 -7.85
C SER A 75 -9.58 0.17 -7.20
N LEU A 76 -9.02 -0.64 -6.29
CA LEU A 76 -9.77 -1.64 -5.52
C LEU A 76 -10.77 -0.97 -4.57
N PHE A 77 -10.36 0.10 -3.90
CA PHE A 77 -11.20 0.84 -2.97
C PHE A 77 -12.38 1.50 -3.70
N GLU A 78 -12.14 2.16 -4.82
CA GLU A 78 -13.19 2.72 -5.68
C GLU A 78 -14.14 1.64 -6.22
N MET A 79 -13.59 0.50 -6.65
CA MET A 79 -14.41 -0.60 -7.17
C MET A 79 -15.26 -1.23 -6.06
N THR A 80 -14.71 -1.36 -4.86
CA THR A 80 -15.43 -1.82 -3.67
C THR A 80 -16.52 -0.83 -3.27
N GLY A 81 -16.23 0.48 -3.24
CA GLY A 81 -17.23 1.52 -2.99
C GLY A 81 -18.39 1.49 -3.98
N ARG A 82 -18.09 1.38 -5.29
CA ARG A 82 -19.12 1.23 -6.34
C ARG A 82 -19.96 -0.03 -6.17
N MET A 83 -19.36 -1.12 -5.70
CA MET A 83 -20.06 -2.37 -5.41
C MET A 83 -21.03 -2.21 -4.24
N VAL A 84 -20.56 -1.63 -3.12
CA VAL A 84 -21.39 -1.37 -1.93
C VAL A 84 -22.56 -0.45 -2.26
N GLU A 85 -22.31 0.65 -2.99
CA GLU A 85 -23.37 1.57 -3.43
C GLU A 85 -24.43 0.87 -4.30
N THR A 86 -23.99 -0.06 -5.16
CA THR A 86 -24.91 -0.84 -6.00
C THR A 86 -25.77 -1.80 -5.17
N LEU A 87 -25.18 -2.44 -4.16
CA LEU A 87 -25.90 -3.34 -3.24
C LEU A 87 -26.93 -2.57 -2.41
N LEU A 88 -26.57 -1.37 -1.93
CA LEU A 88 -27.49 -0.47 -1.21
C LEU A 88 -28.66 -0.06 -2.11
N LYS A 89 -28.39 0.43 -3.33
CA LYS A 89 -29.43 0.83 -4.29
C LYS A 89 -30.36 -0.32 -4.69
N LYS A 90 -29.87 -1.55 -4.67
CA LYS A 90 -30.66 -2.77 -4.93
C LYS A 90 -31.41 -3.27 -3.67
N GLY A 91 -31.24 -2.61 -2.52
CA GLY A 91 -31.84 -3.01 -1.26
C GLY A 91 -31.30 -4.33 -0.71
N MET A 92 -30.10 -4.73 -1.14
CA MET A 92 -29.46 -5.98 -0.69
C MET A 92 -28.70 -5.80 0.63
N ILE A 93 -28.33 -4.55 0.94
CA ILE A 93 -27.75 -4.14 2.23
C ILE A 93 -28.46 -2.86 2.69
N SER A 94 -28.45 -2.62 3.99
CA SER A 94 -28.96 -1.43 4.66
C SER A 94 -27.89 -0.33 4.77
N SER A 95 -28.30 0.90 5.05
CA SER A 95 -27.37 2.03 5.28
C SER A 95 -26.48 1.83 6.51
N GLN A 96 -26.92 1.03 7.49
CA GLN A 96 -26.09 0.66 8.64
C GLN A 96 -24.99 -0.33 8.23
N GLU A 97 -25.31 -1.32 7.39
CA GLU A 97 -24.32 -2.25 6.84
C GLU A 97 -23.34 -1.55 5.90
N GLU A 98 -23.78 -0.57 5.11
CA GLU A 98 -22.89 0.30 4.33
C GLU A 98 -21.92 1.07 5.23
N ALA A 99 -22.41 1.73 6.28
CA ALA A 99 -21.57 2.52 7.19
C ALA A 99 -20.51 1.64 7.88
N PHE A 100 -20.89 0.43 8.29
CA PHE A 100 -19.96 -0.55 8.83
C PHE A 100 -18.90 -0.99 7.79
N ILE A 101 -19.30 -1.29 6.56
CA ILE A 101 -18.39 -1.79 5.51
C ILE A 101 -17.43 -0.69 5.01
N VAL A 102 -17.90 0.54 4.87
CA VAL A 102 -17.14 1.64 4.25
C VAL A 102 -16.37 2.47 5.28
N HIS A 103 -16.96 2.67 6.46
CA HIS A 103 -16.43 3.59 7.48
C HIS A 103 -16.04 2.87 8.78
N GLY A 104 -16.39 1.60 8.95
CA GLY A 104 -16.09 0.84 10.17
C GLY A 104 -16.89 1.33 11.39
N GLU A 105 -18.01 2.02 11.18
CA GLU A 105 -18.89 2.50 12.25
C GLU A 105 -19.80 1.36 12.73
N GLU A 106 -19.82 1.10 14.05
CA GLU A 106 -20.74 0.15 14.71
C GLU A 106 -22.14 0.72 14.94
#